data_AF-A0AAV8ZDY8-F1
#
_entry.id   AF-A0AAV8ZDY8-F1
#
_cell.length_a   1.000
_cell.length_b   1.000
_cell.length_c   1.000
_cell.angle_alpha   90.00
_cell.angle_beta   90.00
_cell.angle_gamma   90.00
#
_symmetry.space_group_name_H-M   'P 1'
#
loop_
_entity.id
_entity.type
_entity.pdbx_description
1 polymer ?
#
loop_
_entity_poly.entity_id
_entity_poly.type
_entity_poly.pdbx_seq_one_letter_code
_entity_poly.pdbx_strand_id
1 'polypeptide(L)'
;YTVSLNGTWLVNSAAHIYGTKPYDKSINPTENRFVSVAAFGEGWHNYHHVFPWDYKAAELGNYRMNFTTAFLDFMAKIGWAYEMKTVSPEMVKRESAANGRWHAASGGHHR
;
A
#
# COMPACT_ATOMS: atom_id res chain seq x y z
N TYR A 1 2.01 1.90 -25.11
CA TYR A 1 1.05 2.97 -24.78
C TYR A 1 -0.30 2.39 -24.35
N THR A 2 -1.06 1.74 -25.23
CA THR A 2 -2.42 1.22 -24.93
C THR A 2 -2.46 0.21 -23.78
N VAL A 3 -1.53 -0.75 -23.74
CA VAL A 3 -1.44 -1.74 -22.64
C VAL A 3 -1.10 -1.09 -21.30
N SER A 4 -0.22 -0.09 -21.31
CA SER A 4 0.16 0.65 -20.09
C SER A 4 -1.02 1.44 -19.52
N LEU A 5 -1.77 2.16 -20.37
CA LEU A 5 -2.95 2.91 -19.96
C LEU A 5 -4.04 2.01 -19.41
N ASN A 6 -4.34 0.91 -20.10
CA ASN A 6 -5.34 -0.05 -19.64
C ASN A 6 -4.90 -0.77 -18.36
N GLY A 7 -3.59 -1.01 -18.19
CA GLY A 7 -3.03 -1.49 -16.93
C GLY A 7 -3.31 -0.50 -15.78
N THR A 8 -2.93 0.77 -15.94
CA THR A 8 -3.18 1.82 -14.93
C THR A 8 -4.68 2.00 -14.64
N TRP A 9 -5.55 1.94 -15.64
CA TRP A 9 -6.99 2.06 -15.44
C TRP A 9 -7.62 0.82 -14.79
N LEU A 10 -7.11 -0.38 -15.10
CA LEU A 10 -7.52 -1.61 -14.43
C LEU A 10 -7.18 -1.56 -12.94
N VAL A 11 -6.01 -1.01 -12.58
CA VAL A 11 -5.59 -0.78 -11.19
C VAL A 11 -6.57 0.16 -10.49
N ASN A 12 -6.88 1.31 -11.10
CA ASN A 12 -7.87 2.25 -10.55
C ASN A 12 -9.28 1.64 -10.39
N SER A 13 -9.69 0.76 -11.30
CA SER A 13 -11.01 0.11 -11.20
C SER A 13 -11.02 -1.02 -10.17
N ALA A 14 -10.05 -1.94 -10.23
CA ALA A 14 -9.99 -3.12 -9.37
C ALA A 14 -9.63 -2.75 -7.92
N ALA A 15 -8.71 -1.80 -7.67
CA ALA A 15 -8.33 -1.38 -6.33
C ALA A 15 -9.40 -0.51 -5.63
N HIS A 16 -10.40 -0.02 -6.34
CA HIS A 16 -11.52 0.73 -5.74
C HIS A 16 -12.77 -0.14 -5.54
N ILE A 17 -12.89 -1.27 -6.24
CA ILE A 17 -14.07 -2.16 -6.18
C ILE A 17 -13.75 -3.47 -5.42
N TYR A 18 -12.54 -4.00 -5.55
CA TYR A 18 -12.16 -5.33 -5.05
C TYR A 18 -10.90 -5.27 -4.18
N GLY A 19 -11.09 -5.23 -2.86
CA GLY A 19 -10.00 -5.26 -1.89
C GLY A 19 -10.45 -5.14 -0.44
N THR A 20 -9.49 -5.18 0.48
CA THR A 20 -9.71 -5.06 1.94
C THR A 20 -9.49 -3.62 2.42
N LYS A 21 -10.04 -3.24 3.56
CA LYS A 21 -9.82 -1.89 4.15
C LYS A 21 -9.23 -1.98 5.56
N PRO A 22 -7.96 -2.38 5.71
CA PRO A 22 -7.41 -2.68 7.03
C PRO A 22 -6.99 -1.45 7.86
N TYR A 23 -6.88 -0.25 7.30
CA TYR A 23 -6.52 0.96 8.05
C TYR A 23 -7.70 1.90 8.25
N ASP A 24 -8.51 2.13 7.21
CA ASP A 24 -9.71 2.93 7.34
C ASP A 24 -10.84 2.39 6.44
N LYS A 25 -11.93 1.96 7.06
CA LYS A 25 -13.12 1.42 6.40
C LYS A 25 -14.07 2.50 5.86
N SER A 26 -13.97 3.73 6.35
CA SER A 26 -14.84 4.85 6.02
C SER A 26 -14.52 5.45 4.64
N ILE A 27 -13.27 5.31 4.21
CA ILE A 27 -12.79 5.77 2.91
C ILE A 27 -13.01 4.70 1.83
N ASN A 28 -13.20 5.13 0.57
CA ASN A 28 -13.38 4.23 -0.57
C ASN A 28 -12.15 3.39 -0.99
N PRO A 29 -10.91 3.89 -0.91
CA PRO A 29 -9.71 3.17 -1.34
C PRO A 29 -9.56 1.82 -0.64
N THR A 30 -9.29 0.76 -1.40
CA THR A 30 -9.07 -0.59 -0.84
C THR A 30 -7.64 -1.06 -1.08
N GLU A 31 -7.15 -1.94 -0.22
CA GLU A 31 -5.90 -2.66 -0.39
C GLU A 31 -6.12 -3.90 -1.26
N ASN A 32 -5.29 -4.07 -2.28
CA ASN A 32 -5.28 -5.26 -3.12
C ASN A 32 -3.83 -5.66 -3.43
N ARG A 33 -3.34 -6.71 -2.76
CA ARG A 33 -1.97 -7.22 -2.92
C ARG A 33 -1.67 -7.73 -4.33
N PHE A 34 -2.67 -8.29 -5.03
CA PHE A 34 -2.50 -8.74 -6.42
C PHE A 34 -2.29 -7.55 -7.36
N VAL A 35 -3.05 -6.48 -7.13
CA VAL A 35 -2.86 -5.20 -7.82
C VAL A 35 -1.51 -4.58 -7.46
N SER A 36 -1.03 -4.68 -6.22
CA SER A 36 0.32 -4.21 -5.84
C SER A 36 1.42 -4.88 -6.67
N VAL A 37 1.30 -6.19 -6.95
CA VAL A 37 2.27 -6.91 -7.77
C VAL A 37 2.14 -6.51 -9.25
N ALA A 38 0.92 -6.46 -9.77
CA ALA A 38 0.67 -6.15 -11.19
C ALA A 38 0.98 -4.67 -11.55
N ALA A 39 0.86 -3.76 -10.58
CA ALA A 39 1.01 -2.31 -10.74
C ALA A 39 2.28 -1.76 -10.09
N PHE A 40 3.29 -2.60 -9.84
CA PHE A 40 4.58 -2.21 -9.27
C PHE A 40 4.54 -1.48 -7.91
N GLY A 41 3.47 -1.62 -7.15
CA GLY A 41 3.33 -1.08 -5.79
C GLY A 41 2.14 -0.16 -5.55
N GLU A 42 1.28 0.04 -6.55
CA GLU A 42 0.08 0.87 -6.37
C GLU A 42 -1.06 0.14 -5.63
N GLY A 43 -0.97 -1.11 -5.19
CA GLY A 43 -2.12 -1.78 -4.56
C GLY A 43 -2.33 -1.47 -3.07
N TRP A 44 -1.50 -0.61 -2.47
CA TRP A 44 -1.57 -0.19 -1.06
C TRP A 44 -2.44 1.07 -0.85
N HIS A 45 -3.52 1.20 -1.62
CA HIS A 45 -4.32 2.43 -1.67
C HIS A 45 -4.98 2.78 -0.33
N ASN A 46 -5.45 1.80 0.46
CA ASN A 46 -6.02 2.09 1.78
C ASN A 46 -4.94 2.66 2.73
N TYR A 47 -3.71 2.15 2.71
CA TYR A 47 -2.60 2.69 3.49
C TYR A 47 -2.21 4.08 3.01
N HIS A 48 -2.01 4.26 1.71
CA HIS A 48 -1.57 5.52 1.11
C HIS A 48 -2.53 6.67 1.41
N HIS A 49 -3.84 6.42 1.37
CA HIS A 49 -4.84 7.45 1.68
C HIS A 49 -4.93 7.79 3.18
N VAL A 50 -4.62 6.86 4.07
CA VAL A 50 -4.56 7.13 5.52
C VAL A 50 -3.26 7.82 5.91
N PHE A 51 -2.16 7.48 5.22
CA PHE A 51 -0.82 7.99 5.50
C PHE A 51 -0.16 8.61 4.24
N PRO A 52 -0.72 9.72 3.70
CA PRO A 52 -0.25 10.29 2.43
C PRO A 52 1.17 10.88 2.51
N TRP A 53 1.67 11.14 3.72
CA TRP A 53 3.02 11.66 3.96
C TRP A 53 4.09 10.56 4.08
N ASP A 54 3.70 9.27 4.07
CA ASP A 54 4.67 8.17 4.08
C ASP A 54 5.30 7.99 2.71
N TYR A 55 6.62 8.16 2.61
CA TYR A 55 7.35 8.00 1.36
C TYR A 55 7.26 6.58 0.79
N LYS A 56 7.02 5.57 1.65
CA LYS A 56 6.88 4.18 1.22
C LYS A 56 5.51 3.91 0.59
N ALA A 57 4.49 4.67 0.95
CA ALA A 57 3.10 4.45 0.53
C ALA A 57 2.56 3.02 0.75
N ALA A 58 3.23 2.19 1.55
CA ALA A 58 2.90 0.80 1.83
C ALA A 58 3.37 0.38 3.23
N GLU A 59 2.58 -0.41 3.94
CA GLU A 59 2.90 -0.92 5.30
C GLU A 59 4.03 -1.97 5.24
N LEU A 60 3.88 -2.99 4.39
CA LEU A 60 4.88 -4.03 4.23
C LEU A 60 5.71 -3.70 3.00
N GLY A 61 6.76 -2.91 3.20
CA GLY A 61 7.79 -2.54 2.21
C GLY A 61 8.58 -3.74 1.67
N ASN A 62 7.89 -4.76 1.15
CA ASN A 62 8.50 -5.84 0.42
C ASN A 62 8.88 -5.29 -0.95
N TYR A 63 10.17 -5.08 -1.22
CA TYR A 63 10.67 -4.49 -2.47
C TYR A 63 10.17 -5.19 -3.75
N ARG A 64 9.66 -6.43 -3.63
CA ARG A 64 8.98 -7.16 -4.72
C ARG A 64 7.63 -6.59 -5.13
N MET A 65 6.95 -5.90 -4.21
CA MET A 65 5.63 -5.32 -4.40
C MET A 65 5.64 -3.80 -4.26
N ASN A 66 6.81 -3.16 -4.26
CA ASN A 66 6.94 -1.70 -4.20
C ASN A 66 8.28 -1.26 -4.81
N PHE A 67 8.31 -1.20 -6.14
CA PHE A 67 9.52 -0.84 -6.89
C PHE A 67 9.87 0.64 -6.70
N THR A 68 8.87 1.49 -6.49
CA THR A 68 9.05 2.92 -6.24
C THR A 68 9.83 3.17 -4.96
N THR A 69 9.53 2.46 -3.86
CA THR A 69 10.34 2.55 -2.63
C THR A 69 11.77 2.07 -2.85
N ALA A 70 11.99 1.00 -3.63
CA ALA A 70 13.34 0.53 -3.95
C ALA A 70 14.16 1.61 -4.68
N PHE A 71 13.52 2.30 -5.64
CA PHE A 71 14.14 3.39 -6.37
C PHE A 71 14.45 4.60 -5.47
N LEU A 72 13.52 5.00 -4.60
CA LEU A 72 13.74 6.09 -3.65
C LEU A 72 14.85 5.77 -2.65
N ASP A 73 14.91 4.54 -2.14
CA ASP A 73 15.99 4.09 -1.25
C ASP A 73 17.36 4.10 -1.97
N PHE A 74 17.40 3.74 -3.26
CA PHE A 74 18.61 3.89 -4.07
C PHE A 74 19.03 5.35 -4.24
N MET A 75 18.07 6.25 -4.53
CA MET A 75 18.32 7.68 -4.63
C MET A 75 18.80 8.28 -3.31
N ALA A 76 18.26 7.81 -2.18
CA ALA A 76 18.74 8.19 -0.86
C ALA A 76 20.17 7.70 -0.60
N LYS A 77 20.49 6.48 -1.04
CA LYS A 77 21.83 5.89 -0.89
C LYS A 77 22.91 6.66 -1.66
N ILE A 78 22.58 7.21 -2.83
CA ILE A 78 23.50 8.06 -3.61
C ILE A 78 23.44 9.54 -3.21
N GLY A 79 22.67 9.89 -2.18
CA GLY A 79 22.57 11.24 -1.63
C GLY A 79 21.67 12.21 -2.40
N TRP A 80 20.82 11.71 -3.30
CA TRP A 80 19.90 12.53 -4.11
C TRP A 80 18.53 12.71 -3.45
N ALA A 81 18.17 11.83 -2.52
CA ALA A 81 16.97 11.96 -1.70
C ALA A 81 17.34 12.03 -0.21
N TYR A 82 16.63 12.87 0.54
CA TYR A 82 16.85 13.09 1.96
C TYR A 82 15.51 13.32 2.68
N GLU A 83 15.52 13.23 4.01
CA GLU A 83 14.35 13.48 4.88
C GLU A 83 13.10 12.64 4.54
N MET A 84 13.30 11.40 4.11
CA MET A 84 12.21 10.47 3.80
C MET A 84 11.39 10.15 5.06
N LYS A 85 10.12 10.57 5.07
CA LYS A 85 9.21 10.39 6.21
C LYS A 85 8.51 9.04 6.14
N THR A 86 8.61 8.25 7.21
CA THR A 86 7.92 6.95 7.35
C THR A 86 6.99 6.99 8.55
N VAL A 87 5.85 6.32 8.49
CA VAL A 87 4.95 6.20 9.64
C VAL A 87 5.50 5.17 10.63
N SER A 88 5.31 5.43 11.92
CA SER A 88 5.74 4.48 12.96
C SER A 88 4.83 3.24 12.98
N PRO A 89 5.37 2.03 13.17
CA PRO A 89 4.56 0.80 13.21
C PRO A 89 3.45 0.84 14.28
N GLU A 90 3.67 1.57 15.38
CA GLU A 90 2.67 1.75 16.43
C GLU A 90 1.49 2.61 15.96
N MET A 91 1.75 3.67 15.20
CA MET A 91 0.71 4.53 14.64
C MET A 91 -0.14 3.76 13.62
N VAL A 92 0.50 2.95 12.76
CA VAL A 92 -0.19 2.09 11.80
C VAL A 92 -1.10 1.09 12.53
N LYS A 93 -0.58 0.39 13.54
CA LYS A 93 -1.37 -0.56 14.34
C LYS A 93 -2.54 0.10 15.06
N ARG A 94 -2.32 1.29 15.65
CA ARG A 94 -3.37 2.04 16.34
C ARG A 94 -4.49 2.43 15.38
N GLU A 95 -4.13 2.94 14.21
CA GLU A 95 -5.10 3.37 13.19
C GLU A 95 -5.88 2.18 12.63
N SER A 96 -5.19 1.08 12.32
CA SER A 96 -5.81 -0.17 11.89
C SER A 96 -6.78 -0.74 12.92
N ALA A 97 -6.42 -0.69 14.21
CA ALA A 97 -7.28 -1.17 15.29
C ALA A 97 -8.52 -0.27 15.51
N ALA A 98 -8.37 1.04 15.35
CA ALA A 98 -9.44 2.01 15.55
C ALA A 98 -10.43 2.05 14.37
N ASN A 99 -9.91 2.10 13.15
CA ASN A 99 -10.66 2.49 11.96
C ASN A 99 -10.70 1.40 10.87
N GLY A 100 -9.85 0.38 10.97
CA GLY A 100 -9.77 -0.72 10.03
C GLY A 100 -10.97 -1.68 10.07
N ARG A 101 -11.19 -2.37 8.96
CA ARG A 101 -11.98 -3.61 8.87
C ARG A 101 -11.10 -4.71 8.33
N TRP A 102 -10.57 -5.53 9.24
CA TRP A 102 -10.02 -6.84 8.89
C TRP A 102 -11.19 -7.79 8.59
N HIS A 103 -11.44 -8.09 7.31
CA HIS A 103 -12.24 -9.28 7.00
C HIS A 103 -11.39 -10.50 7.35
N ALA A 104 -11.77 -11.17 8.46
CA ALA A 104 -11.27 -12.48 8.82
C ALA A 104 -11.51 -13.45 7.65
N ALA A 105 -10.50 -13.68 6.81
CA ALA A 105 -10.55 -14.69 5.77
C ALA A 105 -9.14 -15.15 5.37
N SER A 106 -8.51 -15.95 6.23
CA SER A 106 -7.86 -17.24 5.89
C SER A 106 -7.07 -17.74 7.10
N GLY A 107 -7.36 -18.98 7.49
CA GLY A 107 -7.02 -19.55 8.79
C GLY A 107 -5.54 -19.84 9.02
N GLY A 108 -5.21 -19.94 10.31
CA GLY A 108 -3.91 -20.35 10.81
C GLY A 108 -4.03 -20.69 12.29
N HIS A 109 -4.61 -21.86 12.55
CA HIS A 109 -4.52 -22.57 13.83
C HIS A 109 -3.07 -22.56 14.33
N HIS A 110 -2.80 -22.09 15.55
CA HIS A 110 -1.81 -22.67 16.45
C HIS A 110 -1.95 -22.09 17.86
N ARG A 111 -2.67 -22.87 18.68
CA ARG A 111 -2.58 -23.09 20.13
C ARG A 111 -2.64 -21.88 21.07
#